data_AF-A0A5N6WUT7-F1
#
_entry.id   AF-A0A5N6WUT7-F1
#
_cell.length_a   1.000
_cell.length_b   1.000
_cell.length_c   1.000
_cell.angle_alpha   90.00
_cell.angle_beta   90.00
_cell.angle_gamma   90.00
#
_symmetry.space_group_name_H-M   'P 1'
#
loop_
_entity.id
_entity.type
_entity.pdbx_description
1 polymer ?
#
loop_
_entity_poly.entity_id
_entity_poly.type
_entity_poly.pdbx_seq_one_letter_code
_entity_poly.pdbx_strand_id
1 'polypeptide(L)'
;MMFTKTITLAALASLTAALPTANPVKRSGGVNIVNNLGETVYAWSVSDRVSNMHTLSANGGNYQESWQTNDNGGGISIKLSNTEQQTNVLQFEYTQSGDTIYWDMSCIDLSGDNVFTKYGFSVTPSSTSDNCPSVNCAAGDTACAEAYLKPDDDHATHGCPIDTSFSVSIGV
;
A
#
# COMPACT_ATOMS: atom_id res chain seq x y z
N MET A 1 71.67 -29.19 39.74
CA MET A 1 70.33 -29.50 40.28
C MET A 1 69.31 -28.59 39.59
N MET A 2 68.16 -29.15 39.21
CA MET A 2 67.11 -28.56 38.38
C MET A 2 66.36 -27.39 39.03
N PHE A 3 65.83 -26.45 38.23
CA PHE A 3 64.53 -25.75 38.42
C PHE A 3 64.14 -25.09 37.08
N THR A 4 63.26 -25.69 36.27
CA THR A 4 61.78 -25.60 36.20
C THR A 4 61.24 -24.42 35.37
N LYS A 5 60.41 -24.79 34.39
CA LYS A 5 59.68 -24.04 33.37
C LYS A 5 58.57 -23.15 33.94
N THR A 6 58.21 -22.06 33.24
CA THR A 6 56.82 -21.85 32.74
C THR A 6 56.72 -20.70 31.74
N ILE A 7 55.94 -20.96 30.69
CA ILE A 7 55.60 -20.06 29.57
C ILE A 7 54.34 -19.28 29.97
N THR A 8 54.37 -17.96 29.83
CA THR A 8 53.24 -17.04 29.99
C THR A 8 52.20 -17.22 28.87
N LEU A 9 50.97 -17.59 29.23
CA LEU A 9 49.80 -17.49 28.35
C LEU A 9 49.10 -16.15 28.63
N ALA A 10 49.09 -15.25 27.66
CA ALA A 10 48.20 -14.08 27.65
C ALA A 10 46.84 -14.50 27.10
N ALA A 11 45.80 -14.47 27.95
CA ALA A 11 44.43 -14.69 27.52
C ALA A 11 43.86 -13.38 26.93
N LEU A 12 43.61 -13.35 25.62
CA LEU A 12 42.82 -12.30 24.99
C LEU A 12 41.33 -12.58 25.24
N ALA A 13 40.72 -11.81 26.13
CA ALA A 13 39.27 -11.80 26.30
C ALA A 13 38.62 -11.11 25.08
N SER A 14 37.94 -11.88 24.24
CA SER A 14 37.17 -11.38 23.10
C SER A 14 35.84 -10.83 23.61
N LEU A 15 35.65 -9.51 23.61
CA LEU A 15 34.34 -8.91 23.84
C LEU A 15 33.51 -9.03 22.54
N THR A 16 32.66 -10.06 22.47
CA THR A 16 31.60 -10.11 21.47
C THR A 16 30.47 -9.18 21.91
N ALA A 17 30.44 -7.96 21.39
CA ALA A 17 29.29 -7.08 21.52
C ALA A 17 28.11 -7.71 20.77
N ALA A 18 27.09 -8.16 21.50
CA ALA A 18 25.82 -8.61 20.92
C ALA A 18 25.09 -7.38 20.36
N LEU A 19 25.10 -7.22 19.04
CA LEU A 19 24.21 -6.28 18.34
C LEU A 19 22.76 -6.72 18.60
N PRO A 20 21.85 -5.81 19.01
CA PRO A 20 20.45 -6.15 19.07
C PRO A 20 19.98 -6.53 17.67
N THR A 21 19.57 -7.78 17.49
CA THR A 21 18.83 -8.20 16.30
C THR A 21 17.48 -7.51 16.38
N ALA A 22 17.32 -6.41 15.61
CA ALA A 22 16.01 -5.84 15.39
C ALA A 22 15.15 -6.92 14.73
N ASN A 23 14.20 -7.49 15.47
CA ASN A 23 13.18 -8.33 14.87
C ASN A 23 12.45 -7.44 13.85
N PRO A 24 12.36 -7.82 12.57
CA PRO A 24 11.53 -7.08 11.64
C PRO A 24 10.11 -7.08 12.21
N VAL A 25 9.57 -5.89 12.50
CA VAL A 25 8.16 -5.75 12.83
C VAL A 25 7.41 -6.30 11.63
N LYS A 26 6.71 -7.42 11.81
CA LYS A 26 5.80 -7.93 10.78
C LYS A 26 4.64 -6.94 10.69
N ARG A 27 4.75 -5.99 9.77
CA ARG A 27 3.63 -5.13 9.37
C ARG A 27 2.63 -6.02 8.62
N SER A 28 1.60 -6.49 9.31
CA SER A 28 0.64 -7.47 8.80
C SER A 28 -0.47 -6.88 7.93
N GLY A 29 -0.47 -5.56 7.72
CA GLY A 29 -1.46 -4.88 6.90
C GLY A 29 -1.21 -5.05 5.40
N GLY A 30 -2.13 -4.49 4.63
CA GLY A 30 -2.10 -4.53 3.17
C GLY A 30 -3.43 -4.11 2.57
N VAL A 31 -3.60 -4.36 1.28
CA VAL A 31 -4.84 -4.07 0.56
C VAL A 31 -5.29 -5.27 -0.25
N ASN A 32 -6.60 -5.49 -0.26
CA ASN A 32 -7.29 -6.40 -1.16
C ASN A 32 -8.28 -5.59 -2.00
N ILE A 33 -8.05 -5.55 -3.31
CA ILE A 33 -8.88 -4.84 -4.28
C ILE A 33 -9.73 -5.86 -5.02
N VAL A 34 -11.06 -5.72 -4.95
CA VAL A 34 -12.02 -6.63 -5.57
C VAL A 34 -12.74 -5.92 -6.71
N ASN A 35 -12.72 -6.54 -7.89
CA ASN A 35 -13.42 -6.08 -9.08
C ASN A 35 -14.81 -6.71 -9.18
N ASN A 36 -15.86 -5.99 -8.80
CA ASN A 36 -17.24 -6.46 -8.99
C ASN A 36 -17.87 -5.99 -10.30
N LEU A 37 -17.11 -5.31 -11.17
CA LEU A 37 -17.59 -4.91 -12.49
C LEU A 37 -17.84 -6.13 -13.37
N GLY A 38 -18.72 -5.95 -14.36
CA GLY A 38 -18.95 -6.93 -15.42
C GLY A 38 -17.82 -7.02 -16.46
N GLU A 39 -16.74 -6.26 -16.28
CA GLU A 39 -15.57 -6.21 -17.16
C GLU A 39 -14.26 -6.41 -16.40
N THR A 40 -13.21 -6.79 -17.13
CA THR A 40 -11.87 -7.02 -16.57
C THR A 40 -11.23 -5.70 -16.15
N VAL A 41 -10.53 -5.72 -15.02
CA VAL A 41 -9.69 -4.62 -14.53
C VAL A 41 -8.23 -5.08 -14.50
N TYR A 42 -7.32 -4.16 -14.75
CA TYR A 42 -5.89 -4.39 -14.72
C TYR A 42 -5.27 -3.54 -13.61
N ALA A 43 -4.35 -4.12 -12.85
CA ALA A 43 -3.68 -3.46 -11.74
C ALA A 43 -2.16 -3.47 -11.89
N TRP A 44 -1.53 -2.38 -11.45
CA TRP A 44 -0.08 -2.27 -11.29
C TRP A 44 0.22 -1.59 -9.96
N SER A 45 1.19 -2.14 -9.22
CA SER A 45 1.80 -1.44 -8.09
C SER A 45 2.97 -0.61 -8.60
N VAL A 46 2.91 0.70 -8.38
CA VAL A 46 3.87 1.66 -8.93
C VAL A 46 4.60 2.38 -7.79
N SER A 47 5.92 2.22 -7.78
CA SER A 47 6.89 2.95 -6.96
C SER A 47 7.84 3.74 -7.88
N ASP A 48 9.13 3.82 -7.54
CA ASP A 48 10.22 4.10 -8.49
C ASP A 48 10.31 3.10 -9.67
N ARG A 49 9.58 1.99 -9.61
CA ARG A 49 9.44 0.95 -10.62
C ARG A 49 7.97 0.57 -10.78
N VAL A 50 7.64 -0.07 -11.89
CA VAL A 50 6.30 -0.58 -12.17
C VAL A 50 6.30 -2.10 -12.01
N SER A 51 5.34 -2.65 -11.28
CA SER A 51 5.14 -4.11 -11.20
C SER A 51 4.75 -4.72 -12.56
N ASN A 52 4.71 -6.05 -12.63
CA ASN A 52 4.00 -6.71 -13.72
C ASN A 52 2.51 -6.33 -13.68
N MET A 53 1.85 -6.38 -14.84
CA MET A 53 0.39 -6.21 -14.93
C MET A 53 -0.30 -7.39 -14.26
N HIS A 54 -1.29 -7.09 -13.42
CA HIS A 54 -2.19 -8.06 -12.82
C HIS A 54 -3.57 -7.95 -13.46
N THR A 55 -4.18 -9.09 -13.80
CA THR A 55 -5.53 -9.14 -14.37
C THR A 55 -6.54 -9.56 -13.31
N LEU A 56 -7.51 -8.69 -13.04
CA LEU A 56 -8.66 -8.95 -12.17
C LEU A 56 -9.86 -9.28 -13.05
N SER A 57 -10.25 -10.56 -13.08
CA SER A 57 -11.42 -11.01 -13.82
C SER A 57 -12.69 -10.27 -13.37
N ALA A 58 -13.63 -10.09 -14.30
CA ALA A 58 -14.97 -9.58 -14.00
C ALA A 58 -15.68 -10.40 -12.90
N ASN A 59 -16.58 -9.75 -12.18
CA ASN A 59 -17.48 -10.37 -11.18
C ASN A 59 -16.74 -11.10 -10.04
N GLY A 60 -15.69 -10.50 -9.48
CA GLY A 60 -15.06 -10.93 -8.23
C GLY A 60 -13.57 -11.23 -8.31
N GLY A 61 -12.91 -10.97 -9.45
CA GLY A 61 -11.45 -11.06 -9.52
C GLY A 61 -10.78 -10.04 -8.59
N ASN A 62 -9.62 -10.37 -8.04
CA ASN A 62 -8.97 -9.52 -7.05
C ASN A 62 -7.46 -9.36 -7.24
N TYR A 63 -6.94 -8.31 -6.61
CA TYR A 63 -5.52 -8.04 -6.45
C TYR A 63 -5.23 -7.83 -4.97
N GLN A 64 -4.12 -8.40 -4.48
CA GLN A 64 -3.72 -8.30 -3.09
C GLN A 64 -2.25 -7.92 -2.99
N GLU A 65 -1.94 -7.02 -2.07
CA GLU A 65 -0.56 -6.64 -1.77
C GLU A 65 -0.39 -6.37 -0.27
N SER A 66 0.68 -6.90 0.32
CA SER A 66 1.15 -6.44 1.65
C SER A 66 1.95 -5.16 1.49
N TRP A 67 2.08 -4.34 2.53
CA TRP A 67 2.75 -3.05 2.40
C TRP A 67 4.15 -3.10 1.78
N GLN A 68 4.33 -2.40 0.66
CA GLN A 68 5.62 -2.22 -0.02
C GLN A 68 6.27 -0.89 0.38
N THR A 69 7.58 -0.82 0.21
CA THR A 69 8.36 0.41 0.41
C THR A 69 8.91 0.88 -0.92
N ASN A 70 8.97 2.20 -1.11
CA ASN A 70 9.66 2.82 -2.23
C ASN A 70 11.06 3.25 -1.79
N ASP A 71 12.10 2.81 -2.51
CA ASP A 71 13.50 3.01 -2.10
C ASP A 71 13.91 4.49 -2.09
N ASN A 72 13.20 5.35 -2.85
CA ASN A 72 13.41 6.80 -2.88
C ASN A 72 12.62 7.56 -1.79
N GLY A 73 11.88 6.86 -0.93
CA GLY A 73 11.05 7.44 0.14
C GLY A 73 9.69 7.98 -0.30
N GLY A 74 9.31 7.84 -1.57
CA GLY A 74 7.99 8.18 -2.09
C GLY A 74 6.90 7.18 -1.69
N GLY A 75 5.65 7.51 -2.04
CA GLY A 75 4.52 6.59 -1.90
C GLY A 75 4.53 5.45 -2.92
N ILE A 76 3.56 4.56 -2.75
CA ILE A 76 3.17 3.52 -3.69
C ILE A 76 1.79 3.89 -4.23
N SER A 77 1.60 3.77 -5.54
CA SER A 77 0.32 3.99 -6.20
C SER A 77 -0.12 2.69 -6.88
N ILE A 78 -1.20 2.08 -6.39
CA ILE A 78 -1.82 0.95 -7.07
C ILE A 78 -2.80 1.51 -8.10
N LYS A 79 -2.40 1.46 -9.37
CA LYS A 79 -3.15 1.99 -10.51
C LYS A 79 -4.06 0.93 -11.08
N LEU A 80 -5.32 1.28 -11.31
CA LEU A 80 -6.38 0.42 -11.83
C LEU A 80 -6.90 0.97 -13.16
N SER A 81 -6.99 0.12 -14.19
CA SER A 81 -7.50 0.48 -15.52
C SER A 81 -8.46 -0.58 -16.04
N ASN A 82 -9.42 -0.21 -16.88
CA ASN A 82 -10.22 -1.17 -17.66
C ASN A 82 -9.61 -1.46 -19.04
N THR A 83 -8.36 -1.05 -19.26
CA THR A 83 -7.55 -1.39 -20.43
C THR A 83 -6.16 -1.84 -19.99
N GLU A 84 -5.40 -2.46 -20.90
CA GLU A 84 -4.01 -2.88 -20.63
C GLU A 84 -3.01 -1.71 -20.62
N GLN A 85 -3.50 -0.47 -20.59
CA GLN A 85 -2.69 0.74 -20.51
C GLN A 85 -2.84 1.39 -19.12
N GLN A 86 -1.72 1.90 -18.59
CA GLN A 86 -1.68 2.69 -17.35
C GLN A 86 -2.08 4.15 -17.60
N THR A 87 -3.19 4.35 -18.30
CA THR A 87 -3.80 5.65 -18.55
C THR A 87 -5.25 5.60 -18.11
N ASN A 88 -5.83 6.74 -17.74
CA ASN A 88 -7.21 6.84 -17.26
C ASN A 88 -7.50 5.97 -16.02
N VAL A 89 -6.63 6.08 -15.00
CA VAL A 89 -6.56 5.12 -13.88
C VAL A 89 -7.20 5.62 -12.59
N LEU A 90 -7.87 4.72 -11.88
CA LEU A 90 -8.23 4.91 -10.47
C LEU A 90 -7.03 4.48 -9.63
N GLN A 91 -6.74 5.21 -8.55
CA GLN A 91 -5.54 4.98 -7.76
C GLN A 91 -5.91 4.75 -6.29
N PHE A 92 -5.36 3.70 -5.69
CA PHE A 92 -5.23 3.57 -4.25
C PHE A 92 -3.77 3.85 -3.91
N GLU A 93 -3.51 4.97 -3.25
CA GLU A 93 -2.15 5.42 -2.95
C GLU A 93 -1.87 5.22 -1.47
N TYR A 94 -0.63 4.85 -1.13
CA TYR A 94 -0.23 4.68 0.25
C TYR A 94 1.26 4.96 0.51
N THR A 95 1.57 5.39 1.73
CA THR A 95 2.94 5.63 2.20
C THR A 95 3.11 5.13 3.63
N GLN A 96 4.10 4.27 3.86
CA GLN A 96 4.45 3.82 5.20
C GLN A 96 5.27 4.89 5.93
N SER A 97 4.89 5.23 7.16
CA SER A 97 5.66 6.15 8.02
C SER A 97 5.56 5.71 9.48
N GLY A 98 6.61 5.08 9.99
CA GLY A 98 6.65 4.53 11.35
C GLY A 98 5.55 3.47 11.58
N ASP A 99 4.63 3.77 12.50
CA ASP A 99 3.48 2.93 12.87
C ASP A 99 2.19 3.38 12.17
N THR A 100 2.28 4.24 11.16
CA THR A 100 1.17 4.77 10.39
C THR A 100 1.28 4.39 8.92
N ILE A 101 0.17 3.97 8.33
CA ILE A 101 -0.03 3.91 6.88
C ILE A 101 -0.86 5.14 6.48
N TYR A 102 -0.26 6.04 5.72
CA TYR A 102 -0.98 7.12 5.06
C TYR A 102 -1.53 6.61 3.75
N TRP A 103 -2.75 6.98 3.39
CA TRP A 103 -3.40 6.50 2.19
C TRP A 103 -4.48 7.44 1.67
N ASP A 104 -4.84 7.26 0.42
CA ASP A 104 -5.94 7.96 -0.24
C ASP A 104 -6.48 7.18 -1.45
N MET A 105 -7.67 7.59 -1.89
CA MET A 105 -8.20 7.27 -3.22
C MET A 105 -8.02 8.47 -4.13
N SER A 106 -7.53 8.26 -5.34
CA SER A 106 -7.29 9.33 -6.30
C SER A 106 -7.94 9.06 -7.65
N CYS A 107 -8.73 10.04 -8.09
CA CYS A 107 -9.41 10.11 -9.37
C CYS A 107 -8.78 11.18 -10.30
N ILE A 108 -7.63 11.75 -9.94
CA ILE A 108 -6.96 12.82 -10.68
C ILE A 108 -6.69 12.42 -12.14
N ASP A 109 -6.31 11.16 -12.35
CA ASP A 109 -5.98 10.62 -13.68
C ASP A 109 -7.22 10.10 -14.42
N LEU A 110 -8.42 10.20 -13.84
CA LEU A 110 -9.68 9.83 -14.49
C LEU A 110 -10.21 10.96 -15.38
N SER A 111 -10.76 10.57 -16.53
CA SER A 111 -11.33 11.49 -17.50
C SER A 111 -12.47 10.85 -18.28
N GLY A 112 -13.40 11.69 -18.74
CA GLY A 112 -14.56 11.28 -19.53
C GLY A 112 -15.50 10.34 -18.79
N ASP A 113 -16.26 9.56 -19.56
CA ASP A 113 -17.13 8.51 -19.03
C ASP A 113 -16.28 7.30 -18.61
N ASN A 114 -15.78 7.34 -17.37
CA ASN A 114 -14.95 6.28 -16.82
C ASN A 114 -15.76 5.23 -16.05
N VAL A 115 -15.38 3.96 -16.17
CA VAL A 115 -16.09 2.84 -15.52
C VAL A 115 -16.11 2.95 -13.98
N PHE A 116 -15.03 3.46 -13.39
CA PHE A 116 -14.87 3.51 -11.94
C PHE A 116 -15.82 4.52 -11.29
N THR A 117 -15.98 5.71 -11.86
CA THR A 117 -16.97 6.69 -11.38
C THR A 117 -18.39 6.32 -11.79
N LYS A 118 -18.58 5.72 -12.97
CA LYS A 118 -19.89 5.26 -13.44
C LYS A 118 -20.52 4.22 -12.51
N TYR A 119 -19.73 3.29 -11.99
CA TYR A 119 -20.21 2.19 -11.14
C TYR A 119 -19.78 2.29 -9.67
N GLY A 120 -19.06 3.34 -9.28
CA GLY A 120 -18.68 3.60 -7.90
C GLY A 120 -17.57 2.70 -7.38
N PHE A 121 -17.03 3.08 -6.23
CA PHE A 121 -16.04 2.32 -5.48
C PHE A 121 -16.08 2.68 -4.00
N SER A 122 -15.58 1.78 -3.16
CA SER A 122 -15.49 2.00 -1.71
C SER A 122 -14.20 1.41 -1.14
N VAL A 123 -13.79 1.92 0.02
CA VAL A 123 -12.68 1.41 0.82
C VAL A 123 -13.17 1.17 2.24
N THR A 124 -12.92 -0.02 2.78
CA THR A 124 -13.21 -0.38 4.17
C THR A 124 -11.92 -0.81 4.87
N PRO A 125 -11.40 -0.01 5.81
CA PRO A 125 -10.30 -0.41 6.67
C PRO A 125 -10.74 -1.46 7.70
N SER A 126 -9.83 -2.35 8.11
CA SER A 126 -10.08 -3.35 9.16
C SER A 126 -10.15 -2.74 10.57
N SER A 127 -9.68 -1.51 10.73
CA SER A 127 -9.74 -0.72 11.96
C SER A 127 -10.15 0.69 11.58
N THR A 128 -11.16 1.26 12.25
CA THR A 128 -11.68 2.59 11.92
C THR A 128 -11.45 3.58 13.06
N SER A 129 -11.18 4.83 12.69
CA SER A 129 -11.09 5.97 13.60
C SER A 129 -11.33 7.26 12.80
N ASP A 130 -11.40 8.41 13.46
CA ASP A 130 -11.61 9.70 12.77
C ASP A 130 -10.58 9.98 11.67
N ASN A 131 -9.33 9.51 11.85
CA ASN A 131 -8.26 9.65 10.85
C ASN A 131 -8.13 8.45 9.92
N CYS A 132 -8.88 7.37 10.17
CA CYS A 132 -8.91 6.15 9.38
C CYS A 132 -10.36 5.80 8.99
N PRO A 133 -10.98 6.61 8.12
CA PRO A 133 -12.37 6.43 7.74
C PRO A 133 -12.53 5.35 6.67
N SER A 134 -13.76 4.88 6.47
CA SER A 134 -14.13 4.27 5.20
C SER A 134 -14.33 5.34 4.14
N VAL A 135 -14.12 4.97 2.88
CA VAL A 135 -14.43 5.81 1.71
C VAL A 135 -15.57 5.20 0.92
N ASN A 136 -16.52 6.00 0.45
CA ASN A 136 -17.61 5.56 -0.42
C ASN A 136 -17.94 6.58 -1.51
N CYS A 137 -17.46 6.32 -2.72
CA CYS A 137 -17.79 7.08 -3.92
C CYS A 137 -18.90 6.37 -4.69
N ALA A 138 -20.10 6.94 -4.66
CA ALA A 138 -21.29 6.32 -5.22
C ALA A 138 -21.23 6.21 -6.76
N ALA A 139 -21.94 5.24 -7.32
CA ALA A 139 -22.12 5.14 -8.76
C ALA A 139 -22.69 6.44 -9.37
N GLY A 140 -22.00 6.94 -10.39
CA GLY A 140 -22.31 8.20 -11.06
C GLY A 140 -21.70 9.44 -10.39
N ASP A 141 -21.02 9.31 -9.25
CA ASP A 141 -20.35 10.42 -8.61
C ASP A 141 -18.98 10.69 -9.26
N THR A 142 -18.95 11.65 -10.18
CA THR A 142 -17.73 12.07 -10.87
C THR A 142 -16.92 13.10 -10.07
N ALA A 143 -17.42 13.54 -8.92
CA ALA A 143 -16.79 14.55 -8.08
C ALA A 143 -16.81 14.13 -6.61
N CYS A 144 -16.48 12.85 -6.37
CA CYS A 144 -16.49 12.27 -5.05
C CYS A 144 -15.57 13.05 -4.11
N ALA A 145 -16.14 13.64 -3.07
CA ALA A 145 -15.41 14.46 -2.10
C ALA A 145 -14.40 13.65 -1.27
N GLU A 146 -14.56 12.33 -1.22
CA GLU A 146 -13.73 11.39 -0.46
C GLU A 146 -12.54 10.86 -1.28
N ALA A 147 -12.33 11.37 -2.50
CA ALA A 147 -11.20 11.05 -3.34
C ALA A 147 -10.53 12.33 -3.86
N TYR A 148 -9.23 12.26 -4.15
CA TYR A 148 -8.52 13.34 -4.81
C TYR A 148 -9.06 13.56 -6.22
N LEU A 149 -9.51 14.78 -6.51
CA LEU A 149 -9.96 15.18 -7.84
C LEU A 149 -8.95 16.08 -8.58
N LYS A 150 -8.00 16.66 -7.85
CA LYS A 150 -6.98 17.57 -8.36
C LYS A 150 -5.67 17.42 -7.59
N PRO A 151 -4.50 17.73 -8.19
CA PRO A 151 -3.20 17.55 -7.54
C PRO A 151 -2.98 18.36 -6.25
N ASP A 152 -3.69 19.47 -6.09
CA ASP A 152 -3.62 20.39 -4.94
C ASP A 152 -4.78 20.21 -3.95
N ASP A 153 -5.54 19.13 -4.09
CA ASP A 153 -6.45 18.67 -3.05
C ASP A 153 -5.59 18.16 -1.88
N ASP A 154 -5.89 18.48 -0.63
CA ASP A 154 -5.13 17.98 0.53
C ASP A 154 -6.02 17.43 1.64
N HIS A 155 -7.35 17.34 1.41
CA HIS A 155 -8.29 16.93 2.44
C HIS A 155 -8.54 15.41 2.49
N ALA A 156 -8.24 14.68 1.42
CA ALA A 156 -8.60 13.25 1.28
C ALA A 156 -7.47 12.28 1.69
N THR A 157 -6.35 12.77 2.24
CA THR A 157 -5.34 11.89 2.86
C THR A 157 -5.82 11.43 4.24
N HIS A 158 -5.67 10.14 4.49
CA HIS A 158 -6.03 9.50 5.75
C HIS A 158 -4.83 8.79 6.36
N GLY A 159 -4.89 8.53 7.67
CA GLY A 159 -3.84 7.87 8.44
C GLY A 159 -4.42 6.76 9.31
N CYS A 160 -3.98 5.53 9.06
CA CYS A 160 -4.39 4.35 9.82
C CYS A 160 -3.20 3.71 10.55
N PRO A 161 -3.42 2.90 11.61
CA PRO A 161 -2.39 2.02 12.14
C PRO A 161 -1.76 1.15 11.04
N ILE A 162 -0.44 0.95 11.07
CA ILE A 162 0.31 0.25 10.02
C ILE A 162 -0.10 -1.22 9.83
N ASP A 163 -0.75 -1.83 10.81
CA ASP A 163 -1.29 -3.20 10.76
C ASP A 163 -2.73 -3.26 10.21
N THR A 164 -3.30 -2.12 9.79
CA THR A 164 -4.60 -2.06 9.12
C THR A 164 -4.56 -2.76 7.77
N SER A 165 -5.58 -3.54 7.47
CA SER A 165 -5.83 -4.09 6.15
C SER A 165 -7.02 -3.38 5.50
N PHE A 166 -6.94 -3.11 4.20
CA PHE A 166 -7.99 -2.40 3.46
C PHE A 166 -8.68 -3.35 2.49
N SER A 167 -10.00 -3.29 2.44
CA SER A 167 -10.81 -3.87 1.38
C SER A 167 -11.28 -2.77 0.45
N VAL A 168 -10.77 -2.74 -0.77
CA VAL A 168 -11.23 -1.84 -1.84
C VAL A 168 -12.20 -2.61 -2.71
N SER A 169 -13.38 -2.06 -2.94
CA SER A 169 -14.43 -2.69 -3.74
C SER A 169 -14.80 -1.78 -4.90
N ILE A 170 -14.63 -2.27 -6.13
CA ILE A 170 -14.95 -1.56 -7.37
C ILE A 170 -16.31 -2.06 -7.87
N GLY A 171 -17.17 -1.16 -8.35
CA GLY A 171 -18.49 -1.48 -8.88
C GLY A 171 -19.51 -1.76 -7.78
N VAL A 172 -19.82 -0.75 -6.97
CA VAL A 172 -20.68 -0.83 -5.76
C VAL A 172 -21.84 0.15 -5.79
#